data_AF-A0A119HFE4-F1
#
_entry.id   AF-A0A119HFE4-F1
#
_cell.length_a   1.000
_cell.length_b   1.000
_cell.length_c   1.000
_cell.angle_alpha   90.00
_cell.angle_beta   90.00
_cell.angle_gamma   90.00
#
_symmetry.space_group_name_H-M   'P 1'
#
loop_
_entity.id
_entity.type
_entity.pdbx_description
1 polymer ?
#
loop_
_entity_poly.entity_id
_entity_poly.type
_entity_poly.pdbx_seq_one_letter_code
_entity_poly.pdbx_strand_id
1 'polypeptide(L)'
;MLPAGFSSQAQAADFGFDLTRGSRVLNLYRPESGERLHIEYMRDGVWRDNTYNLICWHLRDIHVNKHVAMDYNLVAILDWTQWFVQQYGYTQPLQILSGYRSPSTNERTEGAKKDSQHLYGKAIDLHIPGLSAEYLGKLFLWLSKGGVGIYPGKKMVHVDTGRIRTWRG
;
A
#
# COMPACT_ATOMS: atom_id res chain seq x y z
N MET A 1 -16.39 -8.78 -14.42
CA MET A 1 -16.69 -7.34 -14.54
C MET A 1 -15.94 -6.64 -13.41
N LEU A 2 -14.98 -5.77 -13.73
CA LEU A 2 -14.18 -5.08 -12.71
C LEU A 2 -15.11 -4.34 -11.75
N PRO A 3 -14.90 -4.39 -10.43
CA PRO A 3 -15.57 -3.48 -9.51
C PRO A 3 -15.23 -2.05 -9.96
N ALA A 4 -16.25 -1.20 -10.02
CA ALA A 4 -16.25 0.11 -10.68
C ALA A 4 -15.19 1.14 -10.19
N GLY A 5 -14.30 0.75 -9.26
CA GLY A 5 -13.11 1.49 -8.87
C GLY A 5 -11.88 1.26 -9.75
N PHE A 6 -11.89 0.24 -10.62
CA PHE A 6 -10.97 0.11 -11.75
C PHE A 6 -11.73 0.49 -13.02
N SER A 7 -12.11 1.76 -13.15
CA SER A 7 -12.53 2.28 -14.46
C SER A 7 -11.30 2.34 -15.35
N SER A 8 -11.50 2.03 -16.63
CA SER A 8 -10.51 2.08 -17.73
C SER A 8 -9.84 3.45 -17.95
N GLN A 9 -10.05 4.41 -17.05
CA GLN A 9 -9.48 5.75 -17.02
C GLN A 9 -8.29 5.89 -16.06
N ALA A 10 -8.02 4.92 -15.17
CA ALA A 10 -6.78 4.86 -14.39
C ALA A 10 -5.68 4.16 -15.20
N GLN A 11 -5.29 4.80 -16.31
CA GLN A 11 -4.41 4.19 -17.31
C GLN A 11 -2.99 3.95 -16.82
N ALA A 12 -2.39 2.92 -17.42
CA ALA A 12 -0.96 2.59 -17.52
C ALA A 12 0.02 3.77 -17.67
N ALA A 13 -0.44 4.96 -18.06
CA ALA A 13 0.36 6.17 -18.21
C ALA A 13 0.68 6.87 -16.88
N ASP A 14 -0.17 6.72 -15.86
CA ASP A 14 -0.15 7.55 -14.65
C ASP A 14 0.91 7.16 -13.61
N PHE A 15 1.43 5.94 -13.71
CA PHE A 15 2.53 5.41 -12.89
C PHE A 15 3.80 5.20 -13.73
N GLY A 16 3.78 5.45 -15.05
CA GLY A 16 4.90 5.13 -15.94
C GLY A 16 5.15 3.62 -16.11
N PHE A 17 4.14 2.78 -15.82
CA PHE A 17 4.21 1.32 -15.92
C PHE A 17 2.83 0.75 -16.25
N ASP A 18 2.79 -0.17 -17.22
CA ASP A 18 1.55 -0.79 -17.68
C ASP A 18 1.05 -1.87 -16.71
N LEU A 19 0.08 -1.50 -15.87
CA LEU A 19 -0.62 -2.41 -14.95
C LEU A 19 -1.48 -3.45 -15.69
N THR A 20 -1.76 -3.25 -16.98
CA THR A 20 -2.72 -4.06 -17.74
C THR A 20 -2.08 -5.19 -18.55
N ARG A 21 -0.75 -5.35 -18.48
CA ARG A 21 -0.02 -6.39 -19.21
C ARG A 21 0.85 -7.23 -18.30
N GLY A 22 0.96 -8.51 -18.64
CA GLY A 22 1.82 -9.46 -17.97
C GLY A 22 1.31 -9.86 -16.58
N SER A 23 2.18 -10.57 -15.86
CA SER A 23 1.92 -11.02 -14.49
C SER A 23 2.21 -9.91 -13.49
N ARG A 24 1.29 -9.70 -12.55
CA ARG A 24 1.39 -8.72 -11.46
C ARG A 24 1.45 -9.45 -10.14
N VAL A 25 2.60 -9.35 -9.47
CA VAL A 25 2.87 -10.07 -8.23
C VAL A 25 3.06 -9.08 -7.10
N LEU A 26 2.43 -9.34 -5.95
CA LEU A 26 2.73 -8.63 -4.71
C LEU A 26 3.46 -9.56 -3.75
N ASN A 27 4.57 -9.07 -3.22
CA ASN A 27 5.41 -9.71 -2.21
C ASN A 27 5.48 -8.82 -0.96
N LEU A 28 4.62 -9.12 0.01
CA LEU A 28 4.41 -8.36 1.23
C LEU A 28 4.81 -9.21 2.45
N TYR A 29 5.35 -8.54 3.44
CA TYR A 29 5.65 -9.11 4.75
C TYR A 29 5.07 -8.22 5.84
N ARG A 30 4.48 -8.84 6.87
CA ARG A 30 3.97 -8.15 8.05
C ARG A 30 4.86 -8.45 9.25
N PRO A 31 5.77 -7.55 9.67
CA PRO A 31 6.71 -7.85 10.74
C PRO A 31 6.06 -8.21 12.08
N GLU A 32 4.94 -7.56 12.41
CA GLU A 32 4.26 -7.74 13.71
C GLU A 32 3.60 -9.12 13.85
N SER A 33 2.98 -9.65 12.79
CA SER A 33 2.33 -10.97 12.82
C SER A 33 3.21 -12.09 12.26
N GLY A 34 4.30 -11.76 11.57
CA GLY A 34 5.13 -12.71 10.82
C GLY A 34 4.50 -13.20 9.51
N GLU A 35 3.30 -12.73 9.15
CA GLU A 35 2.58 -13.17 7.95
C GLU A 35 3.28 -12.72 6.67
N ARG A 36 3.23 -13.56 5.64
CA ARG A 36 3.76 -13.28 4.30
C ARG A 36 2.69 -13.45 3.25
N LEU A 37 2.72 -12.60 2.23
CA LEU A 37 1.88 -12.71 1.05
C LEU A 37 2.78 -12.63 -0.18
N HIS A 38 2.81 -13.69 -0.99
CA HIS A 38 3.46 -13.69 -2.30
C HIS A 38 2.46 -14.26 -3.31
N ILE A 39 1.79 -13.39 -4.05
CA ILE A 39 0.70 -13.80 -4.94
C ILE A 39 0.74 -13.07 -6.27
N GLU A 40 0.46 -13.77 -7.36
CA GLU A 40 0.04 -13.14 -8.61
C GLU A 40 -1.41 -12.70 -8.46
N TYR A 41 -1.64 -11.40 -8.28
CA TYR A 41 -2.98 -10.88 -8.01
C TYR A 41 -3.73 -10.50 -9.28
N MET A 42 -3.01 -10.19 -10.36
CA MET A 42 -3.58 -9.78 -11.63
C MET A 42 -2.70 -10.29 -12.78
N ARG A 43 -3.33 -10.67 -13.90
CA ARG A 43 -2.64 -11.04 -15.14
C ARG A 43 -3.38 -10.39 -16.31
N ASP A 44 -2.63 -9.68 -17.17
CA ASP A 44 -3.18 -9.03 -18.36
C ASP A 44 -4.42 -8.17 -18.05
N GLY A 45 -4.36 -7.40 -16.96
CA GLY A 45 -5.44 -6.51 -16.51
C GLY A 45 -6.62 -7.22 -15.83
N VAL A 46 -6.58 -8.55 -15.70
CA VAL A 46 -7.64 -9.34 -15.07
C VAL A 46 -7.21 -9.78 -13.68
N TRP A 47 -8.01 -9.42 -12.68
CA TRP A 47 -7.85 -9.92 -11.31
C TRP A 47 -7.96 -11.45 -11.28
N ARG A 48 -7.04 -12.07 -10.55
CA ARG A 48 -7.08 -13.51 -10.27
C ARG A 48 -8.11 -13.78 -9.17
N ASP A 49 -8.78 -14.93 -9.22
CA ASP A 49 -9.84 -15.25 -8.27
C ASP A 49 -9.34 -15.22 -6.82
N ASN A 50 -10.13 -14.61 -5.95
CA ASN A 50 -9.89 -14.47 -4.50
C ASN A 50 -8.65 -13.66 -4.07
N THR A 51 -7.77 -13.23 -4.99
CA THR A 51 -6.51 -12.56 -4.61
C THR A 51 -6.72 -11.18 -3.99
N TYR A 52 -7.72 -10.44 -4.43
CA TYR A 52 -8.08 -9.15 -3.82
C TYR A 52 -8.46 -9.29 -2.34
N ASN A 53 -9.24 -10.32 -2.00
CA ASN A 53 -9.60 -10.60 -0.61
C ASN A 53 -8.37 -11.00 0.22
N LEU A 54 -7.45 -11.77 -0.35
CA LEU A 54 -6.18 -12.12 0.32
C LEU A 54 -5.33 -10.88 0.60
N ILE A 55 -5.28 -9.92 -0.33
CA ILE A 55 -4.62 -8.62 -0.12
C ILE A 55 -5.32 -7.84 1.00
N CYS A 56 -6.64 -7.73 0.96
CA CYS A 56 -7.41 -7.04 2.00
C CYS A 56 -7.19 -7.68 3.39
N TRP A 57 -7.16 -9.01 3.45
CA TRP A 57 -6.85 -9.75 4.68
C TRP A 57 -5.43 -9.52 5.17
N HIS A 58 -4.44 -9.48 4.28
CA HIS A 58 -3.06 -9.19 4.66
C HIS A 58 -2.91 -7.76 5.21
N LEU A 59 -3.65 -6.81 4.63
CA LEU A 59 -3.69 -5.39 5.02
C LEU A 59 -4.69 -5.09 6.14
N ARG A 60 -5.25 -6.11 6.80
CA ARG A 60 -6.27 -5.96 7.86
C ARG A 60 -5.72 -5.28 9.12
N ASP A 61 -6.63 -4.91 10.02
CA ASP A 61 -6.27 -4.62 11.39
C ASP A 61 -6.03 -5.95 12.14
N ILE A 62 -4.78 -6.28 12.43
CA ILE A 62 -4.40 -7.55 13.08
C ILE A 62 -4.79 -7.61 14.55
N HIS A 63 -4.93 -6.45 15.21
CA HIS A 63 -5.28 -6.41 16.63
C HIS A 63 -6.71 -6.90 16.88
N VAL A 64 -7.58 -6.78 15.88
CA VAL A 64 -8.98 -7.21 15.96
C VAL A 64 -9.37 -8.21 14.86
N ASN A 65 -8.42 -8.59 14.00
CA ASN A 65 -8.60 -9.45 12.82
C ASN A 65 -9.80 -9.06 11.94
N LYS A 66 -9.94 -7.76 11.66
CA LYS A 66 -10.98 -7.24 10.76
C LYS A 66 -10.33 -6.57 9.56
N HIS A 67 -10.86 -6.86 8.37
CA HIS A 67 -10.47 -6.20 7.14
C HIS A 67 -11.65 -5.45 6.53
N VAL A 68 -11.34 -4.53 5.64
CA VAL A 68 -12.29 -3.86 4.75
C VAL A 68 -11.82 -4.03 3.31
N ALA A 69 -12.62 -3.59 2.34
CA ALA A 69 -12.14 -3.42 0.98
C ALA A 69 -11.05 -2.35 0.97
N MET A 70 -9.84 -2.72 0.53
CA MET A 70 -8.73 -1.78 0.38
C MET A 70 -8.86 -1.02 -0.94
N ASP A 71 -8.45 0.25 -0.95
CA ASP A 71 -8.44 1.05 -2.17
C ASP A 71 -7.56 0.40 -3.24
N TYR A 72 -8.12 0.21 -4.43
CA TYR A 72 -7.42 -0.32 -5.59
C TYR A 72 -6.18 0.49 -5.97
N ASN A 73 -6.21 1.81 -5.76
CA ASN A 73 -5.06 2.67 -6.01
C ASN A 73 -3.91 2.40 -5.04
N LEU A 74 -4.19 1.98 -3.79
CA LEU A 74 -3.12 1.57 -2.88
C LEU A 74 -2.43 0.28 -3.37
N VAL A 75 -3.21 -0.67 -3.89
CA VAL A 75 -2.66 -1.90 -4.45
C VAL A 75 -1.74 -1.56 -5.64
N ALA A 76 -2.18 -0.66 -6.51
CA ALA A 76 -1.38 -0.17 -7.64
C ALA A 76 -0.09 0.55 -7.18
N ILE A 77 -0.18 1.40 -6.15
CA ILE A 77 0.98 2.09 -5.55
C ILE A 77 1.99 1.08 -4.98
N LEU A 78 1.53 0.05 -4.26
CA LEU A 78 2.40 -1.00 -3.73
C LEU A 78 3.11 -1.77 -4.84
N ASP A 79 2.37 -2.20 -5.86
CA ASP A 79 2.93 -2.96 -6.98
C ASP A 79 3.94 -2.12 -7.78
N TRP A 80 3.59 -0.87 -8.11
CA TRP A 80 4.55 0.04 -8.74
C TRP A 80 5.81 0.26 -7.89
N THR A 81 5.65 0.45 -6.58
CA THR A 81 6.78 0.64 -5.67
C THR A 81 7.69 -0.57 -5.68
N GLN A 82 7.13 -1.77 -5.55
CA GLN A 82 7.86 -3.02 -5.63
C GLN A 82 8.61 -3.14 -6.96
N TRP A 83 7.92 -2.95 -8.08
CA TRP A 83 8.53 -3.02 -9.41
C TRP A 83 9.68 -2.02 -9.56
N PHE A 84 9.49 -0.77 -9.14
CA PHE A 84 10.48 0.29 -9.26
C PHE A 84 11.75 -0.04 -8.46
N VAL A 85 11.61 -0.37 -7.18
CA VAL A 85 12.77 -0.63 -6.32
C VAL A 85 13.52 -1.91 -6.72
N GLN A 86 12.82 -2.90 -7.30
CA GLN A 86 13.45 -4.09 -7.87
C GLN A 86 14.42 -3.76 -9.01
N GLN A 87 14.18 -2.70 -9.78
CA GLN A 87 15.11 -2.25 -10.84
C GLN A 87 16.47 -1.80 -10.26
N TYR A 88 16.51 -1.48 -8.97
CA TYR A 88 17.71 -1.06 -8.25
C TYR A 88 18.23 -2.13 -7.27
N GLY A 89 17.80 -3.39 -7.42
CA GLY A 89 18.29 -4.52 -6.64
C GLY A 89 17.59 -4.74 -5.29
N TYR A 90 16.56 -3.97 -4.95
CA TYR A 90 15.76 -4.19 -3.73
C TYR A 90 14.67 -5.24 -4.00
N THR A 91 14.98 -6.51 -3.69
CA THR A 91 14.11 -7.66 -3.98
C THR A 91 13.38 -8.23 -2.76
N GLN A 92 13.69 -7.71 -1.56
CA GLN A 92 13.03 -8.09 -0.32
C GLN A 92 11.54 -7.68 -0.32
N PRO A 93 10.66 -8.42 0.37
CA PRO A 93 9.24 -8.06 0.46
C PRO A 93 9.05 -6.66 1.06
N LEU A 94 8.02 -5.94 0.60
CA LEU A 94 7.60 -4.69 1.22
C LEU A 94 7.12 -4.99 2.64
N GLN A 95 7.65 -4.26 3.64
CA GLN A 95 7.26 -4.48 5.03
C GLN A 95 6.08 -3.58 5.39
N ILE A 96 4.91 -4.20 5.54
CA ILE A 96 3.66 -3.54 5.88
C ILE A 96 3.55 -3.46 7.41
N LEU A 97 3.60 -2.24 7.94
CA LEU A 97 3.45 -1.98 9.36
C LEU A 97 1.97 -1.87 9.73
N SER A 98 1.18 -1.18 8.90
CA SER A 98 -0.27 -1.17 9.06
C SER A 98 -1.01 -0.87 7.76
N GLY A 99 -2.19 -1.47 7.59
CA GLY A 99 -3.14 -1.16 6.52
C GLY A 99 -4.41 -0.57 7.13
N TYR A 100 -5.55 -1.24 6.96
CA TYR A 100 -6.77 -0.86 7.67
C TYR A 100 -6.57 -0.82 9.19
N ARG A 101 -7.17 0.17 9.86
CA ARG A 101 -7.29 0.23 11.32
C ARG A 101 -8.77 0.30 11.68
N SER A 102 -9.20 -0.52 12.63
CA SER A 102 -10.49 -0.32 13.28
C SER A 102 -10.51 0.99 14.07
N PRO A 103 -11.68 1.59 14.33
CA PRO A 103 -11.78 2.79 15.18
C PRO A 103 -11.04 2.63 16.51
N SER A 104 -11.23 1.48 17.16
CA SER A 104 -10.59 1.17 18.45
C SER A 104 -9.05 1.13 18.39
N THR A 105 -8.49 0.60 17.30
CA THR A 105 -7.03 0.56 17.11
C THR A 105 -6.50 1.93 16.74
N ASN A 106 -7.23 2.68 15.90
CA ASN A 106 -6.83 4.03 15.52
C ASN A 106 -6.80 4.97 16.74
N GLU A 107 -7.78 4.91 17.64
CA GLU A 107 -7.79 5.69 18.88
C GLU A 107 -6.61 5.38 19.81
N ARG A 108 -6.18 4.12 19.87
CA ARG A 108 -5.01 3.70 20.67
C ARG A 108 -3.67 3.99 19.99
N THR A 109 -3.67 4.31 18.70
CA THR A 109 -2.43 4.55 17.94
C THR A 109 -1.94 5.97 18.21
N GLU A 110 -0.76 6.09 18.82
CA GLU A 110 -0.16 7.38 19.14
C GLU A 110 -0.01 8.27 17.89
N GLY A 111 -0.51 9.51 17.97
CA GLY A 111 -0.44 10.50 16.90
C GLY A 111 -1.44 10.29 15.75
N ALA A 112 -2.28 9.25 15.80
CA ALA A 112 -3.30 9.04 14.80
C ALA A 112 -4.37 10.15 14.80
N LYS A 113 -4.82 10.53 13.60
CA LYS A 113 -5.92 11.49 13.44
C LYS A 113 -7.26 10.77 13.55
N LYS A 114 -8.28 11.47 14.06
CA LYS A 114 -9.66 10.95 14.15
C LYS A 114 -10.22 10.56 12.78
N ASP A 115 -9.93 11.35 11.75
CA ASP A 115 -10.35 11.11 10.37
C ASP A 115 -9.19 10.54 9.51
N SER A 116 -8.56 9.49 10.04
CA SER A 116 -7.43 8.83 9.39
C SER A 116 -7.87 8.03 8.16
N GLN A 117 -7.10 8.10 7.07
CA GLN A 117 -7.37 7.31 5.86
C GLN A 117 -7.24 5.78 6.11
N HIS A 118 -6.57 5.36 7.19
CA HIS A 118 -6.54 3.95 7.60
C HIS A 118 -7.93 3.40 7.96
N LEU A 119 -8.84 4.25 8.47
CA LEU A 119 -10.20 3.83 8.84
C LEU A 119 -11.05 3.43 7.62
N TYR A 120 -10.65 3.88 6.43
CA TYR A 120 -11.40 3.70 5.19
C TYR A 120 -10.74 2.71 4.22
N GLY A 121 -9.68 2.00 4.66
CA GLY A 121 -8.91 1.13 3.77
C GLY A 121 -8.12 1.91 2.70
N LYS A 122 -7.80 3.18 2.98
CA LYS A 122 -7.17 4.13 2.05
C LYS A 122 -5.78 4.58 2.45
N ALA A 123 -5.19 3.98 3.49
CA ALA A 123 -3.80 4.23 3.86
C ALA A 123 -3.02 2.96 4.20
N ILE A 124 -1.71 3.06 4.04
CA ILE A 124 -0.72 2.06 4.42
C ILE A 124 0.48 2.76 5.06
N ASP A 125 0.94 2.22 6.18
CA ASP A 125 2.25 2.53 6.73
C ASP A 125 3.20 1.39 6.37
N LEU A 126 4.33 1.72 5.75
CA LEU A 126 5.29 0.72 5.27
C LEU A 126 6.74 1.21 5.34
N HIS A 127 7.65 0.26 5.19
CA HIS A 127 9.04 0.53 4.84
C HIS A 127 9.61 -0.57 3.95
N ILE A 128 10.77 -0.30 3.36
CA ILE A 128 11.48 -1.24 2.49
C ILE A 128 12.87 -1.46 3.08
N PRO A 129 13.28 -2.71 3.38
CA PRO A 129 14.60 -3.00 3.89
C PRO A 129 15.69 -2.42 2.99
N GLY A 130 16.61 -1.65 3.56
CA GLY A 130 17.70 -0.98 2.84
C GLY A 130 17.36 0.40 2.28
N LEU A 131 16.10 0.86 2.31
CA LEU A 131 15.73 2.21 1.90
C LEU A 131 15.39 3.08 3.13
N SER A 132 15.89 4.32 3.13
CA SER A 132 15.52 5.29 4.16
C SER A 132 14.09 5.79 3.97
N ALA A 133 13.45 6.22 5.07
CA ALA A 133 12.13 6.81 5.02
C ALA A 133 12.12 8.09 4.16
N GLU A 134 13.20 8.86 4.12
CA GLU A 134 13.32 10.04 3.26
C GLU A 134 13.31 9.69 1.78
N TYR A 135 14.04 8.65 1.38
CA TYR A 135 14.08 8.23 -0.02
C TYR A 135 12.72 7.68 -0.44
N LEU A 136 12.15 6.80 0.37
CA LEU A 136 10.85 6.21 0.11
C LEU A 136 9.74 7.28 0.10
N GLY A 137 9.84 8.28 0.99
CA GLY A 137 8.93 9.42 1.01
C GLY A 137 9.02 10.27 -0.25
N LYS A 138 10.23 10.57 -0.74
CA LYS A 138 10.43 11.28 -2.01
C LYS A 138 9.84 10.51 -3.19
N LEU A 139 9.96 9.18 -3.18
CA LEU A 139 9.37 8.31 -4.20
C LEU A 139 7.84 8.44 -4.23
N PHE A 140 7.18 8.38 -3.07
CA PHE A 140 5.74 8.56 -2.99
C PHE A 140 5.26 9.98 -3.31
N LEU A 141 6.06 10.99 -2.96
CA LEU A 141 5.78 12.38 -3.37
C LEU A 141 5.86 12.55 -4.89
N TRP A 142 6.82 11.89 -5.54
CA TRP A 142 6.95 11.91 -7.01
C TRP A 142 5.73 11.30 -7.71
N LEU A 143 5.13 10.24 -7.15
CA LEU A 143 3.88 9.66 -7.67
C LEU A 143 2.69 10.62 -7.58
N SER A 144 2.66 11.50 -6.56
CA SER A 144 1.62 12.50 -6.36
C SER A 144 0.19 11.93 -6.37
N LYS A 145 -0.02 10.73 -5.79
CA LYS A 145 -1.32 10.02 -5.75
C LYS A 145 -2.11 10.16 -4.44
N GLY A 146 -1.61 10.95 -3.48
CA GLY A 146 -2.35 11.28 -2.26
C GLY A 146 -1.43 11.77 -1.14
N GLY A 147 -1.81 11.50 0.11
CA GLY A 147 -1.06 11.97 1.27
C GLY A 147 0.23 11.18 1.52
N VAL A 148 1.31 11.87 1.89
CA VAL A 148 2.60 11.25 2.23
C VAL A 148 3.12 11.78 3.57
N GLY A 149 3.21 10.91 4.57
CA GLY A 149 3.86 11.19 5.85
C GLY A 149 5.23 10.54 5.94
N ILE A 150 6.26 11.31 6.31
CA ILE A 150 7.64 10.79 6.39
C ILE A 150 8.07 10.75 7.85
N TYR A 151 8.43 9.56 8.36
CA TYR A 151 8.78 9.32 9.76
C TYR A 151 10.18 8.67 9.88
N PRO A 152 11.28 9.44 9.77
CA PRO A 152 12.64 8.90 9.83
C PRO A 152 12.95 8.18 11.14
N GLY A 153 12.50 8.74 12.27
CA GLY A 153 12.71 8.15 13.59
C GLY A 153 12.02 6.79 13.77
N LYS A 154 10.92 6.57 13.03
CA LYS A 154 10.18 5.29 12.99
C LYS A 154 10.57 4.42 11.78
N LYS A 155 11.53 4.86 10.97
CA LYS A 155 11.99 4.21 9.73
C LYS A 155 10.85 3.81 8.79
N MET A 156 9.80 4.62 8.71
CA MET A 156 8.61 4.30 7.93
C MET A 156 8.02 5.51 7.23
N VAL A 157 7.15 5.23 6.27
CA VAL A 157 6.35 6.23 5.58
C VAL A 157 4.89 5.84 5.61
N HIS A 158 4.05 6.85 5.70
CA HIS A 158 2.62 6.77 5.50
C HIS A 158 2.30 7.16 4.06
N VAL A 159 1.47 6.38 3.38
CA VAL A 159 0.90 6.71 2.08
C VAL A 159 -0.61 6.51 2.10
N ASP A 160 -1.36 7.46 1.55
CA ASP A 160 -2.81 7.37 1.40
C ASP A 160 -3.29 7.83 0.03
N THR A 161 -4.53 7.48 -0.32
CA THR A 161 -5.22 7.87 -1.58
C THR A 161 -6.20 9.03 -1.38
N GLY A 162 -6.03 9.80 -0.30
CA GLY A 162 -6.79 11.02 -0.02
C GLY A 162 -6.23 12.24 -0.74
N ARG A 163 -6.46 13.43 -0.18
CA ARG A 163 -5.94 14.68 -0.75
C ARG A 163 -4.41 14.70 -0.75
N ILE A 164 -3.81 15.19 -1.84
CA ILE A 164 -2.37 15.41 -1.94
C ILE A 164 -1.92 16.36 -0.84
N ARG A 165 -1.05 15.87 0.03
CA ARG A 165 -0.46 16.63 1.15
C ARG A 165 0.78 15.90 1.65
N THR A 166 1.69 16.63 2.27
CA THR A 166 2.89 16.07 2.86
C THR A 166 3.07 16.54 4.30
N TRP A 167 3.60 15.68 5.16
CA TRP A 167 3.95 16.03 6.53
C TRP A 167 5.13 15.21 7.02
N ARG A 168 5.73 15.65 8.13
CA ARG A 168 6.84 14.97 8.81
C ARG A 168 6.47 14.72 10.26
N GLY A 169 6.95 13.61 10.82
CA GLY A 169 6.82 13.29 12.24
C GLY A 169 7.94 12.38 12.71
#